data_AF-A0A162FCK4-F1
#
_entry.id   AF-A0A162FCK4-F1
#
_cell.length_a   1.000
_cell.length_b   1.000
_cell.length_c   1.000
_cell.angle_alpha   90.00
_cell.angle_beta   90.00
_cell.angle_gamma   90.00
#
_symmetry.space_group_name_H-M   'P 1'
#
loop_
_entity.id
_entity.type
_entity.pdbx_description
1 polymer ?
#
loop_
_entity_poly.entity_id
_entity_poly.type
_entity_poly.pdbx_seq_one_letter_code
_entity_poly.pdbx_strand_id
1 'polypeptide(L)'
;MNIIIWILYGYLLLFFHVFTHELGHYMMGRFIVNIPKENIRIRLFHNPPHVALRAQNKDWIKPNDEKGRFVQTYFTYDPEGKHSFLFIMGGFILQSVIFLIAAFSIYYFIKNITLANFIIGGSLFFNFVYIFADLAFYHWKRTPSGDTSSSLQFAPVKTVLFIFFLLLSYVVLYLYIANFTLL
;
A
#
# COMPACT_ATOMS: atom_id res chain seq x y z
N MET A 1 26.78 4.83 -16.20
CA MET A 1 26.06 4.01 -15.19
C MET A 1 25.27 2.93 -15.93
N ASN A 2 25.48 1.65 -15.61
CA ASN A 2 24.95 0.53 -16.40
C ASN A 2 23.42 0.41 -16.24
N ILE A 3 22.67 0.35 -17.34
CA ILE A 3 21.19 0.24 -17.35
C ILE A 3 20.68 -0.92 -16.48
N ILE A 4 21.45 -2.00 -16.37
CA ILE A 4 21.15 -3.16 -15.54
C ILE A 4 21.03 -2.76 -14.07
N ILE A 5 21.88 -1.87 -13.57
CA ILE A 5 21.87 -1.43 -12.17
C ILE A 5 20.58 -0.68 -11.84
N TRP A 6 20.13 0.20 -12.74
CA TRP A 6 18.87 0.94 -12.56
C TRP A 6 17.65 0.03 -12.57
N ILE A 7 17.65 -0.99 -13.44
CA ILE A 7 16.61 -2.02 -13.47
C ILE A 7 16.58 -2.77 -12.13
N LEU A 8 17.75 -3.19 -11.63
CA LEU A 8 17.85 -3.88 -10.33
C LEU A 8 17.35 -3.00 -9.18
N TYR A 9 17.73 -1.73 -9.13
CA TYR A 9 17.21 -0.80 -8.12
C TYR A 9 15.71 -0.58 -8.24
N GLY A 10 15.15 -0.52 -9.45
CA GLY A 10 13.72 -0.44 -9.68
C GLY A 10 12.97 -1.66 -9.12
N TYR A 11 13.48 -2.86 -9.38
CA TYR A 11 12.91 -4.10 -8.84
C TYR A 11 13.01 -4.17 -7.32
N LEU A 12 14.14 -3.76 -6.74
CA LEU A 12 14.30 -3.70 -5.28
C LEU A 12 13.30 -2.71 -4.67
N LEU A 13 13.17 -1.51 -5.26
CA LEU A 13 12.21 -0.52 -4.79
C LEU A 13 10.78 -1.05 -4.86
N LEU A 14 10.40 -1.70 -5.97
CA LEU A 14 9.09 -2.32 -6.13
C LEU A 14 8.86 -3.43 -5.09
N PHE A 15 9.85 -4.29 -4.85
CA PHE A 15 9.77 -5.35 -3.85
C PHE A 15 9.53 -4.76 -2.45
N PHE A 16 10.31 -3.74 -2.06
CA PHE A 16 10.12 -3.06 -0.77
C PHE A 16 8.77 -2.34 -0.69
N HIS A 17 8.30 -1.78 -1.80
CA HIS A 17 6.99 -1.14 -1.89
C HIS A 17 5.88 -2.15 -1.58
N VAL A 18 5.87 -3.29 -2.28
CA VAL A 18 4.91 -4.38 -2.03
C VAL A 18 5.01 -4.92 -0.61
N PHE A 19 6.24 -5.19 -0.13
CA PHE A 19 6.44 -5.70 1.22
C PHE A 19 5.90 -4.76 2.29
N THR A 20 6.23 -3.47 2.21
CA THR A 20 5.76 -2.46 3.18
C THR A 20 4.25 -2.23 3.08
N HIS A 21 3.67 -2.35 1.89
CA HIS A 21 2.23 -2.31 1.68
C HIS A 21 1.53 -3.45 2.43
N GLU A 22 1.96 -4.69 2.22
CA GLU A 22 1.39 -5.85 2.92
C GLU A 22 1.61 -5.79 4.43
N LEU A 23 2.78 -5.27 4.85
CA LEU A 23 3.05 -5.03 6.26
C LEU A 23 2.08 -4.01 6.86
N GLY A 24 1.65 -3.00 6.10
CA GLY A 24 0.68 -2.00 6.54
C GLY A 24 -0.67 -2.62 6.88
N HIS A 25 -1.23 -3.44 5.99
CA HIS A 25 -2.46 -4.19 6.28
C HIS A 25 -2.29 -5.11 7.49
N TYR A 26 -1.15 -5.81 7.56
CA TYR A 26 -0.84 -6.70 8.68
C TYR A 26 -0.83 -5.94 10.01
N MET A 27 -0.14 -4.79 10.06
CA MET A 27 -0.06 -3.96 11.27
C MET A 27 -1.42 -3.41 11.66
N MET A 28 -2.20 -2.88 10.72
CA MET A 28 -3.56 -2.41 11.03
C MET A 28 -4.45 -3.55 11.51
N GLY A 29 -4.36 -4.73 10.89
CA GLY A 29 -5.07 -5.93 11.33
C GLY A 29 -4.69 -6.35 12.75
N ARG A 30 -3.39 -6.36 13.06
CA ARG A 30 -2.88 -6.79 14.37
C ARG A 30 -3.18 -5.80 15.49
N PHE A 31 -2.95 -4.52 15.26
CA PHE A 31 -2.86 -3.52 16.32
C PHE A 31 -4.08 -2.62 16.43
N ILE A 32 -4.85 -2.46 15.34
CA ILE A 32 -6.06 -1.63 15.34
C ILE A 32 -7.30 -2.53 15.38
N VAL A 33 -7.35 -3.54 14.50
CA VAL A 33 -8.48 -4.49 14.43
C VAL A 33 -8.37 -5.61 15.49
N ASN A 34 -7.21 -5.78 16.12
CA ASN A 34 -6.93 -6.81 17.14
C ASN A 34 -7.04 -8.26 16.63
N ILE A 35 -6.81 -8.51 15.34
CA ILE A 35 -6.80 -9.87 14.78
C ILE A 35 -5.61 -10.64 15.34
N PRO A 36 -5.76 -11.80 16.00
CA PRO A 36 -4.67 -12.59 16.60
C PRO A 36 -3.56 -12.96 15.59
N LYS A 37 -2.30 -13.08 16.05
CA LYS A 37 -1.13 -13.29 15.18
C LYS A 37 -1.23 -14.59 14.39
N GLU A 38 -1.83 -15.60 15.01
CA GLU A 38 -2.11 -16.91 14.47
C GLU A 38 -3.21 -16.91 13.39
N ASN A 39 -3.95 -15.81 13.25
CA ASN A 39 -5.10 -15.65 12.37
C ASN A 39 -4.90 -14.62 11.26
N ILE A 40 -3.71 -14.02 11.15
CA ILE A 40 -3.34 -13.08 10.08
C ILE A 40 -1.89 -13.33 9.66
N ARG A 41 -1.63 -13.33 8.36
CA ARG A 41 -0.26 -13.48 7.85
C ARG A 41 -0.05 -12.83 6.50
N ILE A 42 1.16 -12.35 6.27
CA ILE A 42 1.60 -11.86 4.96
C ILE A 42 1.96 -13.06 4.08
N ARG A 43 1.48 -13.05 2.84
CA ARG A 43 1.73 -14.05 1.79
C ARG A 43 2.54 -13.41 0.67
N LEU A 44 3.76 -12.99 0.99
CA LEU A 44 4.59 -12.17 0.10
C LEU A 44 4.94 -12.84 -1.24
N PHE A 45 5.15 -14.16 -1.24
CA PHE A 45 5.54 -14.92 -2.44
C PHE A 45 4.37 -15.61 -3.14
N HIS A 46 3.15 -15.09 -2.99
CA HIS A 46 1.98 -15.53 -3.75
C HIS A 46 1.68 -14.51 -4.86
N ASN A 47 0.90 -14.89 -5.87
CA ASN A 47 0.53 -13.99 -6.96
C ASN A 47 -0.99 -13.69 -6.93
N PRO A 48 -1.42 -12.48 -6.57
CA PRO A 48 -0.61 -11.37 -6.04
C PRO A 48 -0.17 -11.61 -4.58
N PRO A 49 0.87 -10.89 -4.09
CA PRO A 49 1.15 -10.78 -2.67
C PRO A 49 -0.07 -10.21 -1.93
N HIS A 50 -0.30 -10.68 -0.71
CA HIS A 50 -1.48 -10.26 0.07
C HIS A 50 -1.35 -10.58 1.55
N VAL A 51 -2.20 -9.97 2.39
CA VAL A 51 -2.49 -10.43 3.74
C VAL A 51 -3.65 -11.42 3.73
N ALA A 52 -3.43 -12.61 4.26
CA ALA A 52 -4.44 -13.66 4.40
C ALA A 52 -4.98 -13.73 5.83
N LEU A 53 -6.27 -13.99 5.97
CA LEU A 53 -6.94 -14.23 7.24
C LEU A 53 -7.22 -15.73 7.44
N ARG A 54 -7.21 -16.17 8.69
CA ARG A 54 -7.55 -17.55 9.04
C ARG A 54 -9.03 -17.65 9.43
N ALA A 55 -9.78 -18.47 8.72
CA ALA A 55 -11.16 -18.78 9.05
C ALA A 55 -11.25 -19.72 10.26
N GLN A 56 -12.46 -19.82 10.83
CA GLN A 56 -12.77 -20.72 11.95
C GLN A 56 -12.47 -22.19 11.63
N ASN A 57 -12.66 -22.61 10.38
CA ASN A 57 -12.31 -23.95 9.90
C ASN A 57 -10.80 -24.16 9.69
N LYS A 58 -9.96 -23.21 10.13
CA LYS A 58 -8.49 -23.17 10.04
C LYS A 58 -7.94 -22.92 8.64
N ASP A 59 -8.78 -22.68 7.63
CA ASP A 59 -8.35 -22.33 6.28
C ASP A 59 -7.78 -20.92 6.21
N TRP A 60 -6.83 -20.72 5.30
CA TRP A 60 -6.29 -19.39 5.01
C TRP A 60 -6.95 -18.82 3.77
N ILE A 61 -7.57 -17.66 3.94
CA ILE A 61 -8.39 -17.02 2.91
C ILE A 61 -7.63 -15.79 2.42
N LYS A 62 -7.50 -15.69 1.09
CA LYS A 62 -6.95 -14.52 0.41
C LYS A 62 -8.01 -13.43 0.25
N PRO A 63 -7.61 -12.16 0.12
CA PRO A 63 -8.50 -11.11 -0.37
C PRO A 63 -9.11 -11.52 -1.72
N ASN A 64 -10.33 -11.02 -1.99
CA ASN A 64 -11.08 -11.32 -3.21
C ASN A 64 -11.38 -12.83 -3.43
N ASP A 65 -11.49 -13.61 -2.35
CA ASP A 65 -12.13 -14.93 -2.39
C ASP A 65 -13.55 -14.80 -2.97
N GLU A 66 -13.85 -15.60 -4.01
CA GLU A 66 -15.11 -15.53 -4.77
C GLU A 66 -16.36 -15.72 -3.90
N LYS A 67 -16.21 -16.41 -2.78
CA LYS A 67 -17.29 -16.70 -1.84
C LYS A 67 -17.45 -15.60 -0.76
N GLY A 68 -16.66 -14.52 -0.83
CA GLY A 68 -16.70 -13.42 0.13
C GLY A 68 -16.23 -13.81 1.54
N ARG A 69 -15.60 -14.98 1.71
CA ARG A 69 -15.24 -15.51 3.04
C ARG A 69 -14.20 -14.65 3.74
N PHE A 70 -13.36 -13.93 2.97
CA PHE A 70 -12.38 -13.02 3.54
C PHE A 70 -13.06 -11.90 4.33
N VAL A 71 -14.04 -11.25 3.71
CA VAL A 71 -14.81 -10.15 4.30
C VAL A 71 -15.61 -10.66 5.50
N GLN A 72 -16.26 -11.82 5.36
CA GLN A 72 -16.95 -12.46 6.49
C GLN A 72 -16.01 -12.75 7.66
N THR A 73 -14.82 -13.27 7.38
CA THR A 73 -13.81 -13.57 8.42
C THR A 73 -13.33 -12.28 9.08
N TYR A 74 -13.12 -11.22 8.30
CA TYR A 74 -12.75 -9.90 8.82
C TYR A 74 -13.79 -9.34 9.80
N PHE A 75 -15.07 -9.40 9.44
CA PHE A 75 -16.17 -8.90 10.27
C PHE A 75 -16.37 -9.68 11.57
N THR A 76 -15.73 -10.85 11.76
CA THR A 76 -15.71 -11.49 13.08
C THR A 76 -14.83 -10.73 14.10
N TYR A 77 -13.87 -9.93 13.62
CA TYR A 77 -12.99 -9.11 14.45
C TYR A 77 -13.40 -7.63 14.51
N ASP A 78 -14.03 -7.11 13.47
CA ASP A 78 -14.58 -5.74 13.43
C ASP A 78 -16.06 -5.75 13.03
N PRO A 79 -17.00 -6.21 13.90
CA PRO A 79 -18.40 -6.43 13.52
C PRO A 79 -19.13 -5.19 13.01
N GLU A 80 -18.73 -4.01 13.48
CA GLU A 80 -19.32 -2.73 13.08
C GLU A 80 -18.58 -2.07 11.90
N GLY A 81 -17.48 -2.67 11.42
CA GLY A 81 -16.69 -2.12 10.31
C GLY A 81 -15.99 -0.79 10.63
N LYS A 82 -15.79 -0.46 11.91
CA LYS A 82 -15.22 0.82 12.36
C LYS A 82 -13.79 1.03 11.86
N HIS A 83 -13.05 -0.05 11.68
CA HIS A 83 -11.65 -0.06 11.31
C HIS A 83 -11.42 -0.54 9.86
N SER A 84 -12.48 -0.85 9.11
CA SER A 84 -12.41 -1.36 7.73
C SER A 84 -11.61 -0.45 6.81
N PHE A 85 -11.83 0.86 6.90
CA PHE A 85 -11.10 1.83 6.10
C PHE A 85 -9.60 1.82 6.41
N LEU A 86 -9.21 1.79 7.69
CA LEU A 86 -7.81 1.79 8.09
C LEU A 86 -7.13 0.47 7.77
N PHE A 87 -7.85 -0.65 7.86
CA PHE A 87 -7.33 -1.95 7.47
C PHE A 87 -7.02 -2.00 5.98
N ILE A 88 -7.95 -1.52 5.14
CA ILE A 88 -7.80 -1.51 3.68
C ILE A 88 -6.78 -0.45 3.23
N MET A 89 -6.79 0.76 3.79
CA MET A 89 -5.81 1.79 3.41
C MET A 89 -4.48 1.65 4.15
N GLY A 90 -4.37 0.68 5.07
CA GLY A 90 -3.21 0.47 5.93
C GLY A 90 -1.91 0.27 5.16
N GLY A 91 -1.96 -0.42 4.02
CA GLY A 91 -0.83 -0.59 3.13
C GLY A 91 -0.30 0.74 2.63
N PHE A 92 -1.15 1.57 2.04
CA PHE A 92 -0.77 2.93 1.62
C PHE A 92 -0.26 3.78 2.78
N ILE A 93 -0.90 3.75 3.95
CA ILE A 93 -0.50 4.55 5.10
C ILE A 93 0.94 4.23 5.52
N LEU A 94 1.23 2.97 5.84
CA LEU A 94 2.54 2.58 6.34
C LEU A 94 3.63 2.79 5.29
N GLN A 95 3.36 2.37 4.06
CA GLN A 95 4.26 2.53 2.93
C GLN A 95 4.63 4.00 2.73
N SER A 96 3.65 4.90 2.78
CA SER A 96 3.89 6.34 2.60
C SER A 96 4.75 6.94 3.69
N VAL A 97 4.45 6.62 4.95
CA VAL A 97 5.26 7.07 6.08
C VAL A 97 6.72 6.62 5.90
N ILE A 98 6.94 5.35 5.55
CA ILE A 98 8.29 4.82 5.36
C ILE A 98 9.03 5.52 4.22
N PHE A 99 8.43 5.63 3.03
CA PHE A 99 9.14 6.20 1.87
C PHE A 99 9.32 7.72 1.96
N LEU A 100 8.36 8.45 2.51
CA LEU A 100 8.50 9.89 2.74
C LEU A 100 9.64 10.16 3.74
N ILE A 101 9.66 9.45 4.88
CA ILE A 101 10.72 9.60 5.89
C ILE A 101 12.07 9.16 5.32
N ALA A 102 12.13 8.04 4.60
CA ALA A 102 13.37 7.55 4.01
C ALA A 102 13.95 8.55 3.00
N ALA A 103 13.13 9.03 2.06
CA ALA A 103 13.57 10.01 1.07
C ALA A 103 14.03 11.32 1.72
N PHE A 104 13.25 11.85 2.68
CA PHE A 104 13.64 13.05 3.43
C PHE A 104 14.95 12.86 4.21
N SER A 105 15.12 11.70 4.85
CA SER A 105 16.33 11.40 5.64
C SER A 105 17.57 11.27 4.75
N ILE A 106 17.44 10.61 3.60
CA ILE A 106 18.53 10.47 2.63
C ILE A 106 18.92 11.84 2.07
N TYR A 107 17.92 12.67 1.76
CA TYR A 107 18.15 14.03 1.30
C TYR A 107 18.88 14.87 2.37
N TYR A 108 18.36 14.91 3.60
CA TYR A 108 18.86 15.83 4.63
C TYR A 108 20.18 15.37 5.28
N PHE A 109 20.29 14.10 5.64
CA PHE A 109 21.44 13.58 6.40
C PHE A 109 22.54 12.99 5.52
N ILE A 110 22.16 12.26 4.46
CA ILE A 110 23.12 11.61 3.55
C ILE A 110 23.52 12.54 2.40
N LYS A 111 22.70 13.57 2.11
CA LYS A 111 22.92 14.54 1.03
C LYS A 111 23.00 13.89 -0.36
N ASN A 112 22.33 12.75 -0.55
CA ASN A 112 22.26 12.06 -1.84
C ASN A 112 20.92 12.36 -2.52
N ILE A 113 20.89 13.45 -3.28
CA ILE A 113 19.69 13.95 -3.97
C ILE A 113 19.18 12.93 -5.00
N THR A 114 20.08 12.32 -5.78
CA THR A 114 19.71 11.34 -6.81
C THR A 114 18.98 10.14 -6.21
N LEU A 115 19.49 9.59 -5.09
CA LEU A 115 18.86 8.45 -4.42
C LEU A 115 17.52 8.85 -3.77
N ALA A 116 17.45 10.02 -3.13
CA ALA A 116 16.22 10.51 -2.53
C ALA A 116 15.12 10.72 -3.59
N ASN A 117 15.45 11.34 -4.73
CA ASN A 117 14.55 11.52 -5.86
C ASN A 117 14.15 10.20 -6.51
N PHE A 118 15.08 9.25 -6.64
CA PHE A 118 14.77 7.92 -7.15
C PHE A 118 13.74 7.20 -6.28
N ILE A 119 13.92 7.23 -4.96
CA ILE A 119 12.99 6.59 -4.01
C ILE A 119 11.63 7.27 -4.06
N ILE A 120 11.57 8.60 -3.88
CA ILE A 120 10.28 9.29 -3.79
C ILE A 120 9.54 9.34 -5.11
N GLY A 121 10.25 9.58 -6.22
CA GLY A 121 9.68 9.56 -7.58
C GLY A 121 9.25 8.17 -8.02
N GLY A 122 10.06 7.15 -7.72
CA GLY A 122 9.71 5.76 -8.00
C GLY A 122 8.49 5.29 -7.19
N SER A 123 8.43 5.61 -5.89
CA SER A 123 7.26 5.33 -5.06
C SER A 123 6.01 6.09 -5.51
N LEU A 124 6.13 7.35 -5.93
CA LEU A 124 5.01 8.10 -6.53
C LEU A 124 4.48 7.39 -7.78
N PHE A 125 5.39 6.98 -8.67
CA PHE A 125 5.03 6.25 -9.88
C PHE A 125 4.33 4.93 -9.57
N PHE A 126 4.84 4.13 -8.62
CA PHE A 126 4.21 2.87 -8.23
C PHE A 126 2.84 3.06 -7.60
N ASN A 127 2.66 4.05 -6.73
CA ASN A 127 1.34 4.40 -6.19
C ASN A 127 0.36 4.78 -7.30
N PHE A 128 0.80 5.59 -8.26
CA PHE A 128 -0.02 5.98 -9.41
C PHE A 128 -0.42 4.73 -10.21
N VAL A 129 0.54 3.91 -10.63
CA VAL A 129 0.25 2.68 -11.39
C VAL A 129 -0.71 1.77 -10.62
N TYR A 130 -0.49 1.55 -9.33
CA TYR A 130 -1.35 0.69 -8.52
C TYR A 130 -2.79 1.22 -8.43
N ILE A 131 -2.96 2.50 -8.05
CA ILE A 131 -4.28 3.13 -7.88
C ILE A 131 -5.04 3.13 -9.20
N PHE A 132 -4.40 3.56 -10.30
CA PHE A 132 -5.07 3.66 -11.59
C PHE A 132 -5.33 2.29 -12.21
N ALA A 133 -4.44 1.31 -12.04
CA ALA A 133 -4.69 -0.06 -12.50
C ALA A 133 -5.87 -0.69 -11.75
N ASP A 134 -5.95 -0.52 -10.42
CA ASP A 134 -7.07 -1.01 -9.61
C ASP A 134 -8.40 -0.36 -10.05
N LEU A 135 -8.42 0.96 -10.24
CA LEU A 135 -9.61 1.67 -10.70
C LEU A 135 -10.04 1.29 -12.12
N ALA A 136 -9.08 1.14 -13.04
CA ALA A 136 -9.36 0.73 -14.42
C ALA A 136 -9.95 -0.69 -14.45
N PHE A 137 -9.39 -1.60 -13.66
CA PHE A 137 -9.87 -2.97 -13.57
C PHE A 137 -11.25 -3.05 -12.90
N TYR A 138 -11.48 -2.25 -11.85
CA TYR A 138 -12.81 -2.08 -11.25
C TYR A 138 -13.83 -1.57 -12.25
N HIS A 139 -13.48 -0.58 -13.08
CA HIS A 139 -14.38 -0.07 -14.11
C HIS A 139 -14.72 -1.13 -15.16
N TRP A 140 -13.74 -1.96 -15.55
CA TRP A 140 -13.93 -3.02 -16.53
C TRP A 140 -14.75 -4.20 -15.98
N LYS A 141 -14.39 -4.72 -14.80
CA LYS A 141 -15.02 -5.93 -14.22
C LYS A 141 -16.22 -5.64 -13.33
N ARG A 142 -16.45 -4.37 -12.96
CA ARG A 142 -17.50 -3.92 -12.03
C ARG A 142 -17.43 -4.55 -10.65
N THR A 143 -16.28 -5.13 -10.29
CA THR A 143 -16.00 -5.75 -8.99
C THR A 143 -14.67 -5.23 -8.44
N PRO A 144 -14.56 -4.93 -7.13
CA PRO A 144 -13.31 -4.47 -6.54
C PRO A 144 -12.20 -5.48 -6.74
N SER A 145 -11.02 -4.99 -7.09
CA SER A 145 -9.83 -5.80 -7.30
C SER A 145 -8.71 -5.52 -6.31
N GLY A 146 -8.72 -4.36 -5.68
CA GLY A 146 -7.67 -3.88 -4.80
C GLY A 146 -8.21 -2.89 -3.78
N ASP A 147 -7.31 -2.23 -3.07
CA ASP A 147 -7.67 -1.47 -1.86
C ASP A 147 -8.41 -0.17 -2.18
N THR A 148 -8.07 0.46 -3.31
CA THR A 148 -8.69 1.73 -3.70
C THR A 148 -10.12 1.50 -4.14
N SER A 149 -10.35 0.55 -5.04
CA SER A 149 -11.69 0.20 -5.49
C SER A 149 -12.54 -0.35 -4.35
N SER A 150 -11.96 -1.17 -3.46
CA SER A 150 -12.66 -1.70 -2.29
C SER A 150 -13.08 -0.59 -1.31
N SER A 151 -12.18 0.34 -1.00
CA SER A 151 -12.50 1.45 -0.09
C SER A 151 -13.48 2.46 -0.68
N LEU A 152 -13.42 2.72 -1.99
CA LEU A 152 -14.39 3.57 -2.68
C LEU A 152 -15.82 3.06 -2.56
N GLN A 153 -16.03 1.74 -2.50
CA GLN A 153 -17.39 1.18 -2.43
C GLN A 153 -18.13 1.55 -1.15
N PHE A 154 -17.44 1.59 0.00
CA PHE A 154 -18.10 1.85 1.28
C PHE A 154 -17.72 3.20 1.91
N ALA A 155 -16.63 3.85 1.48
CA ALA A 155 -16.17 5.11 2.04
C ALA A 155 -15.63 6.09 0.96
N PRO A 156 -16.42 6.44 -0.07
CA PRO A 156 -15.94 7.14 -1.26
C PRO A 156 -15.25 8.47 -0.95
N VAL A 157 -15.86 9.30 -0.10
CA VAL A 157 -15.31 10.61 0.27
C VAL A 157 -13.97 10.45 1.01
N LYS A 158 -13.87 9.50 1.95
CA LYS A 158 -12.63 9.24 2.68
C LYS A 158 -11.52 8.75 1.76
N THR A 159 -11.86 7.86 0.82
CA THR A 159 -10.89 7.34 -0.15
C THR A 159 -10.37 8.42 -1.07
N VAL A 160 -11.25 9.25 -1.65
CA VAL A 160 -10.83 10.35 -2.53
C VAL A 160 -9.91 11.33 -1.80
N LEU A 161 -10.30 11.76 -0.60
CA LEU A 161 -9.48 12.66 0.22
C LEU A 161 -8.14 12.02 0.56
N PHE A 162 -8.14 10.75 0.99
CA PHE A 162 -6.93 10.03 1.33
C PHE A 162 -5.97 9.94 0.14
N ILE A 163 -6.45 9.54 -1.04
CA ILE A 163 -5.64 9.41 -2.25
C ILE A 163 -5.09 10.77 -2.67
N PHE A 164 -5.91 11.83 -2.59
CA PHE A 164 -5.47 13.19 -2.89
C PHE A 164 -4.29 13.60 -2.00
N PHE A 165 -4.44 13.48 -0.67
CA PHE A 165 -3.36 13.86 0.26
C PHE A 165 -2.15 12.94 0.15
N LEU A 166 -2.36 11.64 -0.08
CA LEU A 166 -1.31 10.67 -0.37
C LEU A 166 -0.45 11.16 -1.55
N LEU A 167 -1.05 11.32 -2.73
CA LEU A 167 -0.31 11.70 -3.94
C LEU A 167 0.28 13.09 -3.81
N LEU A 168 -0.45 14.03 -3.19
CA LEU A 168 0.06 15.38 -2.94
C LEU A 168 1.32 15.36 -2.07
N SER A 169 1.36 14.54 -1.01
CA SER A 169 2.53 14.46 -0.13
C SER A 169 3.79 13.99 -0.89
N TYR A 170 3.66 13.00 -1.77
CA TYR A 170 4.74 12.54 -2.64
C TYR A 170 5.18 13.61 -3.64
N VAL A 171 4.24 14.28 -4.30
CA VAL A 171 4.54 15.35 -5.27
C VAL A 171 5.26 16.52 -4.59
N VAL A 172 4.78 16.98 -3.43
CA VAL A 172 5.38 18.08 -2.68
C VAL A 172 6.81 17.73 -2.28
N LEU A 173 7.06 16.54 -1.72
CA LEU A 173 8.42 16.15 -1.33
C LEU A 173 9.34 15.97 -2.54
N TYR A 174 8.85 15.38 -3.63
CA TYR A 174 9.60 15.24 -4.87
C TYR A 174 10.03 16.60 -5.43
N LEU A 175 9.10 17.56 -5.54
CA LEU A 175 9.40 18.91 -6.02
C LEU A 175 10.34 19.66 -5.06
N TYR A 176 10.18 19.49 -3.75
CA TYR A 176 11.07 20.08 -2.75
C TYR A 176 12.52 19.61 -2.93
N ILE A 177 12.74 18.30 -3.08
CA ILE A 177 14.08 17.73 -3.29
C ILE A 177 14.64 18.14 -4.66
N ALA A 178 13.80 18.18 -5.70
CA ALA A 178 14.22 18.55 -7.05
C ALA A 178 14.58 20.05 -7.22
N ASN A 179 13.88 20.96 -6.54
CA ASN A 179 14.18 22.39 -6.63
C ASN A 179 15.50 22.77 -5.95
N PHE A 180 15.96 21.99 -4.96
CA PHE A 180 17.27 22.23 -4.32
C PHE A 180 18.46 21.81 -5.19
N THR A 181 18.22 21.14 -6.32
CA THR A 181 19.26 20.85 -7.33
C THR A 181 19.55 22.04 -8.25
N LEU A 182 18.75 23.11 -8.20
CA LEU A 182 18.86 24.30 -9.08
C LEU A 182 19.48 25.53 -8.38
N LEU A 183 19.87 25.40 -7.11
CA LEU A 183 20.58 26.41 -6.30
C LEU A 183 21.98 25.90 -5.95
#